data_AF-A0A1H9CWC3-F1
#
_entry.id   AF-A0A1H9CWC3-F1
#
_cell.length_a   1.000
_cell.length_b   1.000
_cell.length_c   1.000
_cell.angle_alpha   90.00
_cell.angle_beta   90.00
_cell.angle_gamma   90.00
#
_symmetry.space_group_name_H-M   'P 1'
#
loop_
_entity.id
_entity.type
_entity.pdbx_description
1 polymer ?
#
loop_
_entity_poly.entity_id
_entity_poly.type
_entity_poly.pdbx_seq_one_letter_code
_entity_poly.pdbx_strand_id
1 'polypeptide(L)'
;MTKSILTFVLAVTLLGCNNNKEKQQELILKTKELQLKEKEIELREKRLATEKADTTPVGLGQQATDNATPITAAVTKNSDKSKNRKLRYLYYSNGGLRAYFNDGSIIDCSRCNLTKENIQFLQNDTVEKPIQSYTIEKDGSLLVDGWKHEYPIVNKEENYEGWAMINYKWFVTY
;
A
#
# COMPACT_ATOMS: atom_id res chain seq x y z
N MET A 1 -26.61 63.04 -36.87
CA MET A 1 -27.33 61.81 -36.48
C MET A 1 -26.32 60.74 -36.10
N THR A 2 -26.58 60.11 -34.97
CA THR A 2 -25.76 59.19 -34.17
C THR A 2 -25.57 57.79 -34.76
N LYS A 3 -24.60 57.05 -34.18
CA LYS A 3 -24.35 55.58 -34.19
C LYS A 3 -23.21 55.18 -35.14
N SER A 4 -22.22 54.37 -34.79
CA SER A 4 -21.95 53.60 -33.57
C SER A 4 -20.45 53.28 -33.53
N ILE A 5 -19.79 53.62 -32.43
CA ILE A 5 -18.53 53.00 -31.98
C ILE A 5 -18.97 51.70 -31.30
N LEU A 6 -18.57 50.52 -31.81
CA LEU A 6 -18.20 49.38 -30.96
C LEU A 6 -17.73 48.17 -31.77
N THR A 7 -16.72 47.50 -31.18
CA THR A 7 -16.42 46.06 -31.22
C THR A 7 -15.93 45.47 -32.54
N PHE A 8 -14.61 45.25 -32.63
CA PHE A 8 -14.02 43.95 -32.96
C PHE A 8 -12.57 43.85 -32.41
N VAL A 9 -12.43 44.00 -31.10
CA VAL A 9 -11.24 43.49 -30.36
C VAL A 9 -11.74 42.40 -29.42
N LEU A 10 -12.11 41.24 -29.96
CA LEU A 10 -12.37 40.03 -29.17
C LEU A 10 -12.42 38.77 -30.06
N ALA A 11 -11.36 38.55 -30.85
CA ALA A 11 -11.27 37.35 -31.70
C ALA A 11 -9.99 36.52 -31.44
N VAL A 12 -9.41 36.60 -30.22
CA VAL A 12 -8.22 35.79 -29.86
C VAL A 12 -8.30 35.31 -28.41
N THR A 13 -9.32 34.55 -28.01
CA THR A 13 -9.27 33.80 -26.71
C THR A 13 -10.17 32.56 -26.65
N LEU A 14 -10.42 31.82 -27.74
CA LEU A 14 -11.25 30.60 -27.65
C LEU A 14 -10.67 29.32 -28.28
N LEU A 15 -9.39 29.29 -28.66
CA LEU A 15 -8.75 28.09 -29.22
C LEU A 15 -7.56 27.57 -28.39
N GLY A 16 -7.67 27.61 -27.06
CA GLY A 16 -6.56 27.26 -26.15
C GLY A 16 -6.93 26.54 -24.87
N CYS A 17 -8.01 25.74 -24.83
CA CYS A 17 -8.44 25.05 -23.60
C CYS A 17 -8.75 23.57 -23.81
N ASN A 18 -7.79 22.78 -24.31
CA ASN A 18 -7.90 21.31 -24.21
C ASN A 18 -6.61 20.60 -23.76
N ASN A 19 -5.43 21.17 -24.00
CA ASN A 19 -4.15 20.58 -23.56
C ASN A 19 -3.74 20.95 -22.13
N ASN A 20 -4.57 21.72 -21.41
CA ASN A 20 -4.21 22.28 -20.10
C ASN A 20 -4.71 21.44 -18.90
N LYS A 21 -5.64 20.50 -19.13
CA LYS A 21 -6.22 19.69 -18.05
C LYS A 21 -5.27 18.61 -17.55
N GLU A 22 -4.58 17.90 -18.44
CA GLU A 22 -3.60 16.86 -18.07
C GLU A 22 -2.39 17.47 -17.37
N LYS A 23 -1.87 18.60 -17.89
CA LYS A 23 -0.78 19.34 -17.23
C LYS A 23 -1.19 19.89 -15.86
N GLN A 24 -2.44 20.34 -15.70
CA GLN A 24 -2.94 20.72 -14.37
C GLN A 24 -3.04 19.52 -13.42
N GLN A 25 -3.51 18.36 -13.88
CA GLN A 25 -3.60 17.18 -13.05
C GLN A 25 -2.22 16.67 -12.61
N GLU A 26 -1.23 16.68 -13.50
CA GLU A 26 0.15 16.34 -13.17
C GLU A 26 0.77 17.32 -12.15
N LEU A 27 0.51 18.63 -12.31
CA LEU A 27 0.98 19.65 -11.38
C LEU A 27 0.33 19.48 -9.99
N ILE A 28 -0.97 19.17 -9.95
CA ILE A 28 -1.71 18.89 -8.71
C ILE A 28 -1.16 17.63 -8.04
N LEU A 29 -0.86 16.58 -8.80
CA LEU A 29 -0.29 15.34 -8.26
C LEU A 29 1.10 15.58 -7.66
N LYS A 30 1.98 16.27 -8.39
CA LYS A 30 3.31 16.67 -7.90
C LYS A 30 3.23 17.53 -6.64
N THR A 31 2.24 18.42 -6.55
CA THR A 31 2.02 19.24 -5.36
C THR A 31 1.59 18.40 -4.16
N LYS A 32 0.69 17.43 -4.37
CA LYS A 32 0.26 16.51 -3.30
C LYS A 32 1.39 15.60 -2.82
N GLU A 33 2.23 15.11 -3.73
CA GLU A 33 3.42 14.32 -3.38
C GLU A 33 4.42 15.12 -2.53
N LEU A 34 4.66 16.39 -2.87
CA LEU A 34 5.53 17.27 -2.09
C LEU A 34 4.96 17.53 -0.69
N GLN A 35 3.66 17.81 -0.58
CA GLN A 35 3.00 17.98 0.71
C GLN A 35 3.05 16.70 1.58
N LEU A 36 2.99 15.53 0.95
CA LEU A 36 3.12 14.25 1.65
C LEU A 36 4.54 14.07 2.20
N LYS A 37 5.56 14.40 1.40
CA LYS A 37 6.97 14.35 1.81
C LYS A 37 7.29 15.33 2.93
N GLU A 38 6.77 16.55 2.87
CA GLU A 38 6.93 17.55 3.95
C GLU A 38 6.30 17.05 5.25
N LYS A 39 5.09 16.48 5.20
CA LYS A 39 4.44 15.87 6.37
C LYS A 39 5.22 14.68 6.93
N GLU A 40 5.81 13.85 6.08
CA GLU A 40 6.63 12.71 6.52
C GLU A 40 7.89 13.19 7.25
N ILE A 41 8.55 14.24 6.75
CA ILE A 41 9.70 14.88 7.40
C ILE A 41 9.29 15.47 8.74
N GLU A 42 8.18 16.21 8.81
CA GLU A 42 7.67 16.79 10.05
C GLU A 42 7.36 15.71 11.11
N LEU A 43 6.78 14.58 10.68
CA LEU A 43 6.47 13.46 11.56
C LEU A 43 7.74 12.75 12.06
N ARG A 44 8.78 12.69 11.22
CA ARG A 44 10.10 12.16 11.57
C ARG A 44 10.84 13.08 12.54
N GLU A 45 10.82 14.39 12.31
CA GLU A 45 11.38 15.40 13.22
C GLU A 45 10.67 15.40 14.57
N LYS A 46 9.33 15.28 14.58
CA LYS A 46 8.56 15.10 15.83
C LYS A 46 8.97 13.83 16.57
N ARG A 47 9.17 12.69 15.89
CA ARG A 47 9.66 11.46 16.53
C ARG A 47 11.08 11.64 17.12
N LEU A 48 11.97 12.31 16.39
CA LEU A 48 13.33 12.64 16.86
C LEU A 48 13.34 13.63 18.04
N ALA A 49 12.35 14.52 18.13
CA ALA A 49 12.17 15.43 19.26
C ALA A 49 11.60 14.73 20.51
N THR A 50 10.66 13.79 20.32
CA THR A 50 10.12 12.99 21.43
C THR A 50 11.15 12.01 21.99
N GLU A 51 12.07 11.50 21.17
CA GLU A 51 13.17 10.61 21.60
C GLU A 51 14.26 11.34 22.42
N LYS A 52 14.38 12.67 22.31
CA LYS A 52 15.31 13.49 23.11
C LYS A 52 14.77 13.93 24.47
N ALA A 53 13.49 13.70 24.77
CA ALA A 53 12.87 14.15 26.01
C ALA A 53 12.95 13.12 27.16
N ASP A 54 13.41 11.90 26.90
CA ASP A 54 13.40 10.83 27.91
C ASP A 54 14.75 10.09 27.98
N THR A 55 15.77 10.77 28.47
CA THR A 55 16.98 10.12 29.00
C THR A 55 17.45 10.87 30.24
N THR A 56 16.90 10.48 31.40
CA THR A 56 17.60 10.68 32.68
C THR A 56 18.48 9.44 32.94
N PRO A 57 19.82 9.58 33.07
CA PRO A 57 20.72 8.46 33.32
C PRO A 57 20.95 8.23 34.82
N VAL A 58 20.92 6.96 35.25
CA VAL A 58 21.56 6.49 36.48
C VAL A 58 22.61 5.44 36.09
N GLY A 59 23.87 5.68 36.46
CA GLY A 59 24.82 4.60 36.78
C GLY A 59 26.00 4.37 35.83
N LEU A 60 27.10 5.06 36.15
CA LEU A 60 28.50 4.92 35.75
C LEU A 60 29.04 3.49 35.43
N GLY A 61 30.00 3.46 34.49
CA GLY A 61 31.21 2.60 34.59
C GLY A 61 31.95 2.30 33.27
N GLN A 62 32.94 3.15 32.91
CA GLN A 62 34.29 2.89 32.30
C GLN A 62 34.47 1.77 31.23
N GLN A 63 35.32 1.83 30.17
CA GLN A 63 36.33 2.75 29.65
C GLN A 63 36.97 2.04 28.40
N ALA A 64 37.20 2.79 27.29
CA ALA A 64 38.16 2.59 26.18
C ALA A 64 38.19 1.22 25.42
N THR A 65 38.47 1.05 24.13
CA THR A 65 39.34 1.71 23.14
C THR A 65 38.86 1.41 21.70
N ASP A 66 39.37 2.20 20.76
CA ASP A 66 39.25 2.12 19.29
C ASP A 66 39.28 0.72 18.66
N ASN A 67 38.37 0.46 17.70
CA ASN A 67 38.76 -0.16 16.42
C ASN A 67 37.65 -0.07 15.35
N ALA A 68 38.12 0.02 14.10
CA ALA A 68 37.36 0.14 12.86
C ALA A 68 36.27 -0.91 12.65
N THR A 69 35.17 -0.52 11.95
CA THR A 69 34.52 -1.22 10.82
C THR A 69 33.19 -0.51 10.49
N PRO A 70 32.80 -0.33 9.21
CA PRO A 70 31.52 0.27 8.85
C PRO A 70 30.39 -0.67 9.27
N ILE A 71 29.46 -0.19 10.09
CA ILE A 71 28.22 -0.91 10.38
C ILE A 71 27.38 -0.89 9.10
N THR A 72 27.65 -1.88 8.27
CA THR A 72 26.79 -2.30 7.18
C THR A 72 25.52 -2.77 7.87
N ALA A 73 24.43 -2.00 7.75
CA ALA A 73 23.13 -2.42 8.21
C ALA A 73 22.81 -3.75 7.53
N ALA A 74 22.95 -4.84 8.29
CA ALA A 74 22.57 -6.16 7.86
C ALA A 74 21.08 -6.12 7.56
N VAL A 75 20.75 -6.02 6.26
CA VAL A 75 19.46 -6.42 5.73
C VAL A 75 19.33 -7.89 6.10
N THR A 76 18.67 -8.15 7.23
CA THR A 76 18.28 -9.48 7.63
C THR A 76 17.30 -9.97 6.57
N LYS A 77 17.82 -10.66 5.57
CA LYS A 77 17.03 -11.48 4.65
C LYS A 77 16.23 -12.43 5.54
N ASN A 78 14.94 -12.14 5.68
CA ASN A 78 13.92 -13.06 6.21
C ASN A 78 13.81 -14.26 5.26
N SER A 79 14.81 -15.14 5.22
CA SER A 79 14.76 -16.38 4.43
C SER A 79 14.03 -17.52 5.14
N ASP A 80 13.58 -17.32 6.39
CA ASP A 80 12.93 -18.37 7.19
C ASP A 80 11.39 -18.33 7.17
N LYS A 81 10.76 -17.30 6.58
CA LYS A 81 9.29 -17.23 6.53
C LYS A 81 8.64 -18.24 5.58
N SER A 82 9.36 -18.82 4.61
CA SER A 82 8.71 -19.56 3.52
C SER A 82 8.26 -20.99 3.87
N LYS A 83 8.81 -21.63 4.91
CA LYS A 83 8.56 -23.08 5.16
C LYS A 83 7.16 -23.41 5.68
N ASN A 84 6.41 -22.44 6.20
CA ASN A 84 5.07 -22.66 6.76
C ASN A 84 4.02 -21.68 6.22
N ARG A 85 4.28 -21.08 5.07
CA ARG A 85 3.35 -20.13 4.44
C ARG A 85 2.11 -20.89 3.96
N LYS A 86 0.94 -20.53 4.48
CA LYS A 86 -0.35 -21.14 4.17
C LYS A 86 -1.36 -20.07 3.79
N LEU A 87 -2.09 -20.30 2.71
CA LEU A 87 -3.17 -19.43 2.28
C LEU A 87 -4.27 -19.40 3.34
N ARG A 88 -4.63 -18.22 3.82
CA ARG A 88 -5.56 -18.00 4.94
C ARG A 88 -6.84 -17.30 4.49
N TYR A 89 -6.72 -16.30 3.64
CA TYR A 89 -7.84 -15.65 2.99
C TYR A 89 -7.61 -15.59 1.48
N LEU A 90 -8.70 -15.62 0.71
CA LEU A 90 -8.66 -15.45 -0.73
C LEU A 90 -9.82 -14.57 -1.16
N TYR A 91 -9.50 -13.44 -1.78
CA TYR A 91 -10.45 -12.56 -2.44
C TYR A 91 -10.34 -12.76 -3.95
N TYR A 92 -11.48 -12.80 -4.64
CA TYR A 92 -11.55 -12.85 -6.10
C TYR A 92 -12.41 -11.70 -6.61
N SER A 93 -12.09 -11.22 -7.80
CA SER A 93 -12.88 -10.24 -8.54
C SER A 93 -12.59 -10.37 -10.03
N ASN A 94 -13.28 -9.58 -10.85
CA ASN A 94 -12.93 -9.42 -12.27
C ASN A 94 -11.47 -8.94 -12.48
N GLY A 95 -10.87 -8.29 -11.48
CA GLY A 95 -9.48 -7.82 -11.53
C GLY A 95 -8.43 -8.90 -11.30
N GLY A 96 -8.81 -10.03 -10.72
CA GLY A 96 -7.91 -11.14 -10.40
C GLY A 96 -8.12 -11.74 -9.01
N LEU A 97 -7.09 -12.42 -8.53
CA LEU A 97 -7.04 -13.02 -7.19
C LEU A 97 -6.13 -12.23 -6.27
N ARG A 98 -6.55 -12.09 -5.02
CA ARG A 98 -5.74 -11.55 -3.93
C ARG A 98 -5.65 -12.57 -2.80
N ALA A 99 -4.45 -13.07 -2.57
CA ALA A 99 -4.13 -14.11 -1.62
C ALA A 99 -3.50 -13.53 -0.36
N TYR A 100 -4.04 -13.90 0.80
CA TYR A 100 -3.53 -13.48 2.10
C TYR A 100 -2.99 -14.70 2.84
N PHE A 101 -1.73 -14.66 3.23
CA PHE A 101 -1.06 -15.77 3.87
C PHE A 101 -0.97 -15.59 5.38
N ASN A 102 -0.82 -16.70 6.11
CA ASN A 102 -0.71 -16.72 7.57
C ASN A 102 0.52 -15.97 8.14
N ASP A 103 1.53 -15.70 7.32
CA ASP A 103 2.75 -14.96 7.68
C ASP A 103 2.59 -13.43 7.58
N GLY A 104 1.37 -12.97 7.25
CA GLY A 104 1.00 -11.58 7.08
C GLY A 104 1.27 -11.02 5.69
N SER A 105 1.72 -11.85 4.73
CA SER A 105 1.95 -11.40 3.35
C SER A 105 0.68 -11.41 2.50
N ILE A 106 0.61 -10.46 1.57
CA ILE A 106 -0.40 -10.40 0.50
C ILE A 106 0.30 -10.56 -0.85
N ILE A 107 -0.27 -11.39 -1.71
CA ILE A 107 0.13 -11.59 -3.10
C ILE A 107 -1.09 -11.39 -3.99
N ASP A 108 -0.94 -10.63 -5.08
CA ASP A 108 -1.97 -10.46 -6.09
C ASP A 108 -1.59 -11.21 -7.36
N CYS A 109 -2.49 -12.03 -7.88
CA CYS A 109 -2.44 -12.46 -9.28
C CYS A 109 -3.45 -11.65 -10.10
N SER A 110 -2.93 -10.64 -10.78
CA SER A 110 -3.70 -9.86 -11.76
C SER A 110 -4.18 -10.78 -12.89
N ARG A 111 -5.47 -10.68 -13.25
CA ARG A 111 -6.10 -11.48 -14.32
C ARG A 111 -6.17 -13.00 -14.06
N CYS A 112 -5.80 -13.49 -12.88
CA CYS A 112 -6.11 -14.86 -12.49
C CYS A 112 -7.61 -15.01 -12.22
N ASN A 113 -8.24 -16.01 -12.82
CA ASN A 113 -9.57 -16.46 -12.44
C ASN A 113 -9.50 -17.33 -11.18
N LEU A 114 -10.61 -17.44 -10.46
CA LEU A 114 -10.75 -18.36 -9.35
C LEU A 114 -10.85 -19.81 -9.86
N THR A 115 -9.70 -20.45 -10.08
CA THR A 115 -9.58 -21.86 -10.44
C THR A 115 -8.58 -22.56 -9.54
N LYS A 116 -8.67 -23.89 -9.44
CA LYS A 116 -7.77 -24.70 -8.62
C LYS A 116 -6.30 -24.52 -9.00
N GLU A 117 -6.01 -24.41 -10.30
CA GLU A 117 -4.66 -24.27 -10.83
C GLU A 117 -4.03 -22.94 -10.40
N ASN A 118 -4.78 -21.84 -10.48
CA ASN A 118 -4.31 -20.52 -10.07
C ASN A 118 -4.12 -20.43 -8.55
N ILE A 119 -4.98 -21.08 -7.77
CA ILE A 119 -4.83 -21.17 -6.31
C ILE A 119 -3.57 -21.96 -5.95
N GLN A 120 -3.32 -23.08 -6.62
CA GLN A 120 -2.12 -23.88 -6.41
C GLN A 120 -0.85 -23.12 -6.81
N PHE A 121 -0.91 -22.37 -7.91
CA PHE A 121 0.18 -21.49 -8.33
C PHE A 121 0.53 -20.48 -7.22
N LEU A 122 -0.46 -19.73 -6.72
CA LEU A 122 -0.27 -18.78 -5.61
C LEU A 122 0.31 -19.43 -4.34
N GLN A 123 -0.10 -20.65 -4.02
CA GLN A 123 0.38 -21.37 -2.84
C GLN A 123 1.81 -21.87 -2.99
N ASN A 124 2.17 -22.38 -4.17
CA ASN A 124 3.47 -22.99 -4.44
C ASN A 124 4.53 -21.97 -4.85
N ASP A 125 4.14 -20.81 -5.36
CA ASP A 125 5.07 -19.78 -5.80
C ASP A 125 5.72 -19.07 -4.61
N THR A 126 6.77 -19.69 -4.10
CA THR A 126 7.64 -19.15 -3.05
C THR A 126 8.54 -18.01 -3.53
N VAL A 127 8.53 -17.69 -4.84
CA VAL A 127 9.37 -16.67 -5.47
C VAL A 127 8.66 -15.33 -5.53
N GLU A 128 7.32 -15.32 -5.64
CA GLU A 128 6.54 -14.08 -5.63
C GLU A 128 6.75 -13.30 -4.32
N LYS A 129 7.25 -12.07 -4.49
CA LYS A 129 7.44 -11.13 -3.40
C LYS A 129 6.08 -10.62 -2.95
N PRO A 130 5.84 -10.54 -1.62
CA PRO A 130 4.65 -9.88 -1.10
C PRO A 130 4.55 -8.47 -1.66
N ILE A 131 3.37 -8.12 -2.19
CA ILE A 131 3.10 -6.77 -2.67
C ILE A 131 2.70 -5.83 -1.52
N GLN A 132 2.11 -6.41 -0.46
CA GLN A 132 1.58 -5.73 0.70
C GLN A 132 1.66 -6.66 1.91
N SER A 133 1.38 -6.11 3.08
CA SER A 133 1.27 -6.85 4.33
C SER A 133 -0.06 -6.59 5.01
N TYR A 134 -0.49 -7.49 5.89
CA TYR A 134 -1.66 -7.26 6.73
C TYR A 134 -1.48 -7.80 8.15
N THR A 135 -2.27 -7.23 9.04
CA THR A 135 -2.52 -7.75 10.39
C THR A 135 -4.01 -7.95 10.59
N ILE A 136 -4.38 -8.77 11.57
CA ILE A 136 -5.79 -9.01 11.91
C ILE A 136 -6.10 -8.23 13.17
N GLU A 137 -7.13 -7.39 13.10
CA GLU A 137 -7.59 -6.62 14.23
C GLU A 137 -8.56 -7.41 15.12
N LYS A 138 -8.89 -6.86 16.29
CA LYS A 138 -9.74 -7.52 17.29
C LYS A 138 -11.16 -7.79 16.78
N ASP A 139 -11.63 -6.98 15.84
CA ASP A 139 -12.95 -7.11 15.20
C ASP A 139 -12.96 -8.15 14.05
N GLY A 140 -11.81 -8.74 13.73
CA GLY A 140 -11.65 -9.69 12.64
C GLY A 140 -11.40 -9.05 11.26
N SER A 141 -11.32 -7.72 11.19
CA SER A 141 -10.91 -7.01 9.97
C SER A 141 -9.42 -7.21 9.68
N LEU A 142 -9.06 -7.00 8.42
CA LEU A 142 -7.67 -7.04 7.95
C LEU A 142 -7.17 -5.59 7.82
N LEU A 143 -6.16 -5.22 8.58
CA LEU A 143 -5.47 -3.93 8.45
C LEU A 143 -4.31 -4.09 7.47
N VAL A 144 -4.53 -3.70 6.23
CA VAL A 144 -3.57 -3.76 5.13
C VAL A 144 -2.64 -2.55 5.17
N ASP A 145 -1.34 -2.81 5.15
CA ASP A 145 -0.23 -1.85 5.26
C ASP A 145 -0.38 -0.83 6.40
N GLY A 146 -1.13 -1.18 7.44
CA GLY A 146 -1.33 -0.34 8.62
C GLY A 146 -2.38 0.77 8.48
N TRP A 147 -3.11 0.86 7.36
CA TRP A 147 -4.08 1.97 7.15
C TRP A 147 -5.39 1.60 6.45
N LYS A 148 -5.42 0.53 5.64
CA LYS A 148 -6.63 0.15 4.90
C LYS A 148 -7.32 -1.03 5.58
N HIS A 149 -8.57 -0.84 5.98
CA HIS A 149 -9.41 -1.92 6.50
C HIS A 149 -10.09 -2.69 5.37
N GLU A 150 -9.99 -4.01 5.43
CA GLU A 150 -10.75 -4.93 4.59
C GLU A 150 -11.51 -5.92 5.47
N TYR A 151 -12.77 -6.20 5.09
CA TYR A 151 -13.68 -7.01 5.90
C TYR A 151 -13.97 -8.33 5.19
N PRO A 152 -13.40 -9.45 5.63
CA PRO A 152 -13.62 -10.76 5.02
C PRO A 152 -15.01 -11.28 5.38
N ILE A 153 -15.98 -10.92 4.54
CA ILE A 153 -17.40 -11.26 4.70
C ILE A 153 -17.88 -11.92 3.41
N VAL A 154 -18.61 -13.03 3.55
CA VAL A 154 -19.21 -13.72 2.41
C VAL A 154 -20.43 -12.94 1.94
N ASN A 155 -20.37 -12.37 0.75
CA ASN A 155 -21.56 -11.89 0.06
C ASN A 155 -22.16 -13.04 -0.75
N LYS A 156 -23.40 -13.46 -0.42
CA LYS A 156 -24.08 -14.55 -1.12
C LYS A 156 -24.84 -14.08 -2.37
N GLU A 157 -25.04 -12.77 -2.51
CA GLU A 157 -25.77 -12.17 -3.61
C GLU A 157 -24.85 -11.89 -4.80
N GLU A 158 -23.54 -11.83 -4.56
CA GLU A 158 -22.53 -11.54 -5.57
C GLU A 158 -21.76 -12.80 -5.98
N ASN A 159 -21.72 -13.08 -7.28
CA ASN A 159 -21.02 -14.24 -7.82
C ASN A 159 -19.74 -13.91 -8.59
N TYR A 160 -19.51 -12.64 -8.95
CA TYR A 160 -18.35 -12.21 -9.75
C TYR A 160 -17.22 -11.59 -8.92
N GLU A 161 -17.48 -11.22 -7.66
CA GLU A 161 -16.45 -10.83 -6.71
C GLU A 161 -16.82 -11.23 -5.28
N GLY A 162 -15.80 -11.40 -4.44
CA GLY A 162 -16.00 -11.68 -3.03
C GLY A 162 -14.90 -12.51 -2.40
N TRP A 163 -15.17 -12.95 -1.18
CA TRP A 163 -14.25 -13.77 -0.40
C TRP A 163 -14.51 -15.26 -0.66
N ALA A 164 -13.62 -15.89 -1.43
CA ALA A 164 -13.64 -17.32 -1.69
C ALA A 164 -13.27 -18.14 -0.45
N MET A 165 -12.34 -17.62 0.35
CA MET A 165 -11.89 -18.24 1.58
C MET A 165 -11.68 -17.21 2.67
N ILE A 166 -12.15 -17.54 3.87
CA ILE A 166 -11.98 -16.72 5.06
C ILE A 166 -11.45 -17.61 6.18
N ASN A 167 -10.29 -17.25 6.71
CA ASN A 167 -9.64 -17.95 7.82
C ASN A 167 -9.61 -19.47 7.64
N TYR A 168 -9.03 -19.93 6.53
CA TYR A 168 -8.87 -21.35 6.13
C TYR A 168 -10.16 -22.10 5.79
N LYS A 169 -11.32 -21.43 5.75
CA LYS A 169 -12.60 -22.02 5.36
C LYS A 169 -13.03 -21.52 3.98
N TRP A 170 -13.35 -22.45 3.08
CA TRP A 170 -13.86 -22.16 1.74
C TRP A 170 -15.36 -21.88 1.77
N PHE A 171 -15.79 -20.90 0.97
CA PHE A 171 -17.19 -20.47 0.85
C PHE A 171 -17.73 -20.55 -0.58
N VAL A 172 -16.86 -20.87 -1.52
CA VAL A 172 -17.17 -21.04 -2.94
C VAL A 172 -16.61 -22.37 -3.42
N THR A 173 -17.22 -22.91 -4.46
CA THR A 173 -16.71 -24.05 -5.22
C THR A 173 -15.98 -23.52 -6.45
N TYR A 174 -14.81 -24.09 -6.75
CA TYR A 174 -13.92 -23.71 -7.83
C TYR A 174 -13.30 -24.95 -8.49
#